data_AF-A0A7L0LLE4-F1
#
_entry.id   AF-A0A7L0LLE4-F1
#
_cell.length_a   1.000
_cell.length_b   1.000
_cell.length_c   1.000
_cell.angle_alpha   90.00
_cell.angle_beta   90.00
_cell.angle_gamma   90.00
#
_symmetry.space_group_name_H-M   'P 1'
#
loop_
_entity.id
_entity.type
_entity.pdbx_description
1 polymer ?
#
loop_
_entity_poly.entity_id
_entity_poly.type
_entity_poly.pdbx_seq_one_letter_code
_entity_poly.pdbx_strand_id
1 'polypeptide(L)'
;RRDVLVLTPWLAPIVWEGTFSRDILNAQYLQKNLVTGVVTFAVEKYWFFIEGFMTSANKYFLAGHHVNFYLFTDSPEKIPPLQLSPENQLFVIPVHNDSRWQDIPSCRMAIISCYIQSWFRHEVDYLYSLDIDLQLLAHVGVEIIDALVATISSWQVTPQHRDKAYGTRSGSPAATPEGQFYYTASFYGGSVAEVYELTRACSRGVMQDREKGLGAGGQHERHLNKYLLQHRPTRLLSPEYYWDTEL
;
A
#
# COMPACT_ATOMS: atom_id res chain seq x y z
N ARG A 1 5.47 -0.82 24.52
CA ARG A 1 6.82 -0.98 23.93
C ARG A 1 7.73 0.14 24.44
N ARG A 2 9.02 -0.11 24.69
CA ARG A 2 10.00 0.90 25.17
C ARG A 2 11.25 1.01 24.28
N ASP A 3 11.35 0.08 23.34
CA ASP A 3 12.44 -0.20 22.42
C ASP A 3 12.25 0.47 21.04
N VAL A 4 11.05 0.95 20.76
CA VAL A 4 10.67 1.57 19.49
C VAL A 4 9.79 2.80 19.71
N LEU A 5 9.79 3.71 18.74
CA LEU A 5 8.85 4.82 18.69
C LEU A 5 7.45 4.28 18.36
N VAL A 6 6.46 4.60 19.20
CA VAL A 6 5.06 4.15 19.05
C VAL A 6 4.10 5.26 18.64
N LEU A 7 4.57 6.51 18.62
CA LEU A 7 3.77 7.69 18.31
C LEU A 7 4.65 8.71 17.58
N THR A 8 4.16 9.28 16.49
CA THR A 8 4.88 10.32 15.75
C THR A 8 4.79 11.69 16.44
N PRO A 9 5.64 12.67 16.06
CA PRO A 9 5.52 14.04 16.57
C PRO A 9 4.19 14.74 16.24
N TRP A 10 3.43 14.24 15.27
CA TRP A 10 2.08 14.73 14.94
C TRP A 10 0.96 13.84 15.50
N LEU A 11 1.28 13.02 16.51
CA LEU A 11 0.32 12.19 17.27
C LEU A 11 -0.34 11.05 16.46
N ALA A 12 0.25 10.62 15.35
CA ALA A 12 -0.18 9.41 14.67
C ALA A 12 0.44 8.17 15.34
N PRO A 13 -0.33 7.11 15.65
CA PRO A 13 0.22 5.87 16.16
C PRO A 13 1.12 5.19 15.12
N ILE A 14 2.21 4.61 15.60
CA ILE A 14 3.01 3.64 14.85
C ILE A 14 2.59 2.25 15.33
N VAL A 15 2.00 1.48 14.43
CA VAL A 15 1.44 0.16 14.73
C VAL A 15 2.59 -0.83 14.83
N TRP A 16 2.77 -1.38 16.03
CA TRP A 16 3.72 -2.43 16.32
C TRP A 16 2.99 -3.55 17.06
N GLU A 17 3.49 -4.77 16.97
CA GLU A 17 3.00 -5.85 17.80
C GLU A 17 3.11 -5.46 19.29
N GLY A 18 2.01 -5.67 20.02
CA GLY A 18 1.86 -5.28 21.41
C GLY A 18 1.48 -3.81 21.67
N THR A 19 1.16 -3.00 20.66
CA THR A 19 0.62 -1.62 20.86
C THR A 19 -0.90 -1.52 20.76
N PHE A 20 -1.59 -2.60 20.41
CA PHE A 20 -3.03 -2.66 20.24
C PHE A 20 -3.61 -3.96 20.78
N SER A 21 -4.91 -3.96 21.09
CA SER A 21 -5.67 -5.17 21.41
C SER A 21 -6.55 -5.52 20.21
N ARG A 22 -6.27 -6.67 19.58
CA ARG A 22 -7.03 -7.17 18.42
C ARG A 22 -8.49 -7.41 18.75
N ASP A 23 -8.78 -7.99 19.92
CA ASP A 23 -10.15 -8.31 20.33
C ASP A 23 -11.00 -7.04 20.48
N ILE A 24 -10.45 -6.00 21.12
CA ILE A 24 -11.15 -4.73 21.30
C ILE A 24 -11.41 -4.05 19.95
N LEU A 25 -10.40 -3.99 19.08
CA LEU A 25 -10.56 -3.38 17.76
C LEU A 25 -11.54 -4.18 16.90
N ASN A 26 -11.44 -5.51 16.87
CA ASN A 26 -12.38 -6.34 16.13
C ASN A 26 -13.82 -6.15 16.61
N ALA A 27 -14.06 -6.11 17.92
CA ALA A 27 -15.40 -5.86 18.46
C ALA A 27 -15.96 -4.49 18.01
N GLN A 28 -15.11 -3.47 17.88
CA GLN A 28 -15.51 -2.14 17.41
C GLN A 28 -15.78 -2.11 15.90
N TYR A 29 -14.97 -2.80 15.10
CA TYR A 29 -15.06 -2.74 13.63
C TYR A 29 -16.11 -3.68 13.05
N LEU A 30 -16.37 -4.84 13.67
CA LEU A 30 -17.44 -5.76 13.26
C LEU A 30 -18.82 -5.11 13.33
N GLN A 31 -19.04 -4.22 14.30
CA GLN A 31 -20.32 -3.49 14.43
C GLN A 31 -20.54 -2.45 13.32
N LYS A 32 -19.48 -2.00 12.65
CA LYS A 32 -19.55 -0.98 11.61
C LYS A 32 -19.81 -1.57 10.22
N ASN A 33 -19.62 -2.88 10.06
CA ASN A 33 -19.80 -3.60 8.80
C ASN A 33 -19.10 -2.93 7.61
N LEU A 34 -17.83 -2.54 7.83
CA LEU A 34 -17.03 -1.83 6.83
C LEU A 34 -16.52 -2.82 5.77
N VAL A 35 -16.47 -2.35 4.53
CA VAL A 35 -15.90 -3.10 3.40
C VAL A 35 -14.55 -2.47 3.05
N THR A 36 -13.52 -3.31 2.94
CA THR A 36 -12.17 -2.86 2.57
C THR A 36 -11.78 -3.39 1.20
N GLY A 37 -11.32 -2.51 0.33
CA GLY A 37 -10.74 -2.87 -0.96
C GLY A 37 -9.24 -3.11 -0.85
N VAL A 38 -8.74 -4.12 -1.55
CA VAL A 38 -7.30 -4.34 -1.78
C VAL A 38 -7.04 -4.28 -3.27
N VAL A 39 -6.20 -3.34 -3.71
CA VAL A 39 -5.77 -3.21 -5.09
C VAL A 39 -4.37 -3.78 -5.25
N THR A 40 -4.21 -4.66 -6.24
CA THR A 40 -2.91 -5.24 -6.60
C THR A 40 -2.77 -5.41 -8.11
N PHE A 41 -1.53 -5.44 -8.59
CA PHE A 41 -1.20 -5.47 -10.02
C PHE A 41 -0.27 -6.64 -10.34
N ALA A 42 -0.75 -7.54 -11.20
CA ALA A 42 -0.01 -8.70 -11.71
C ALA A 42 0.11 -8.62 -13.24
N VAL A 43 1.07 -7.83 -13.72
CA VAL A 43 1.29 -7.54 -15.15
C VAL A 43 2.60 -8.18 -15.61
N GLU A 44 2.73 -8.50 -16.89
CA GLU A 44 3.88 -9.19 -17.49
C GLU A 44 4.19 -10.49 -16.75
N LYS A 45 5.41 -10.64 -16.21
CA LYS A 45 5.81 -11.85 -15.49
C LYS A 45 5.15 -11.98 -14.12
N TYR A 46 4.61 -10.92 -13.53
CA TYR A 46 4.16 -10.96 -12.13
C TYR A 46 2.92 -11.84 -11.88
N TRP A 47 2.32 -12.45 -12.90
CA TRP A 47 1.26 -13.44 -12.73
C TRP A 47 1.68 -14.62 -11.83
N PHE A 48 2.97 -14.98 -11.76
CA PHE A 48 3.43 -16.09 -10.93
C PHE A 48 3.28 -15.84 -9.42
N PHE A 49 3.13 -14.59 -9.00
CA PHE A 49 2.94 -14.24 -7.59
C PHE A 49 1.47 -14.30 -7.13
N ILE A 50 0.52 -14.36 -8.06
CA ILE A 50 -0.93 -14.27 -7.77
C ILE A 50 -1.35 -15.33 -6.74
N GLU A 51 -0.92 -16.58 -6.91
CA GLU A 51 -1.30 -17.66 -5.99
C GLU A 51 -0.81 -17.42 -4.56
N GLY A 52 0.47 -17.06 -4.42
CA GLY A 52 1.11 -16.84 -3.12
C GLY A 52 0.51 -15.64 -2.39
N PHE A 53 0.32 -14.53 -3.10
CA PHE A 53 -0.33 -13.34 -2.57
C PHE A 53 -1.77 -13.63 -2.16
N MET A 54 -2.60 -14.14 -3.08
CA MET A 54 -4.03 -14.35 -2.81
C MET A 54 -4.26 -15.37 -1.70
N THR A 55 -3.48 -16.46 -1.66
CA THR A 55 -3.59 -17.47 -0.60
C THR A 55 -3.25 -16.89 0.77
N SER A 56 -2.17 -16.12 0.86
CA SER A 56 -1.75 -15.51 2.13
C SER A 56 -2.68 -14.36 2.56
N ALA A 57 -3.07 -13.49 1.62
CA ALA A 57 -3.99 -12.39 1.87
C ALA A 57 -5.38 -12.89 2.29
N ASN A 58 -5.92 -13.91 1.62
CA ASN A 58 -7.20 -14.51 1.98
C ASN A 58 -7.22 -15.09 3.41
N LYS A 59 -6.05 -15.53 3.90
CA LYS A 59 -5.88 -16.09 5.25
C LYS A 59 -5.67 -15.01 6.32
N TYR A 60 -4.91 -13.96 6.00
CA TYR A 60 -4.34 -13.07 7.02
C TYR A 60 -4.80 -11.62 6.93
N PHE A 61 -5.22 -11.14 5.77
CA PHE A 61 -5.62 -9.74 5.59
C PHE A 61 -7.08 -9.57 6.03
N LEU A 62 -7.29 -8.79 7.09
CA LEU A 62 -8.59 -8.46 7.68
C LEU A 62 -9.49 -9.69 7.86
N ALA A 63 -8.92 -10.81 8.30
CA ALA A 63 -9.66 -12.06 8.46
C ALA A 63 -10.92 -11.87 9.33
N GLY A 64 -12.07 -12.29 8.80
CA GLY A 64 -13.38 -12.13 9.44
C GLY A 64 -14.09 -10.79 9.14
N HIS A 65 -13.52 -9.93 8.29
CA HIS A 65 -14.15 -8.71 7.79
C HIS A 65 -14.30 -8.78 6.27
N HIS A 66 -15.18 -7.95 5.70
CA HIS A 66 -15.44 -7.94 4.27
C HIS A 66 -14.29 -7.34 3.47
N VAL A 67 -13.70 -8.13 2.55
CA VAL A 67 -12.60 -7.69 1.70
C VAL A 67 -12.89 -7.93 0.22
N ASN A 68 -12.78 -6.87 -0.57
CA ASN A 68 -12.85 -6.92 -2.02
C ASN A 68 -11.44 -6.82 -2.61
N PHE A 69 -10.94 -7.89 -3.21
CA PHE A 69 -9.67 -7.91 -3.93
C PHE A 69 -9.89 -7.48 -5.38
N TYR A 70 -9.23 -6.41 -5.79
CA TYR A 70 -9.21 -5.88 -7.16
C TYR A 70 -7.85 -6.20 -7.80
N LEU A 71 -7.82 -7.29 -8.57
CA LEU A 71 -6.61 -7.81 -9.22
C LEU A 71 -6.53 -7.31 -10.67
N PHE A 72 -5.63 -6.37 -10.90
CA PHE A 72 -5.31 -5.89 -12.24
C PHE A 72 -4.30 -6.82 -12.91
N THR A 73 -4.64 -7.39 -14.06
CA THR A 73 -3.72 -8.30 -14.77
C THR A 73 -3.87 -8.23 -16.29
N ASP A 74 -2.78 -8.49 -17.01
CA ASP A 74 -2.81 -8.70 -18.45
C ASP A 74 -3.04 -10.17 -18.86
N SER A 75 -3.01 -11.09 -17.89
CA SER A 75 -3.03 -12.53 -18.10
C SER A 75 -4.12 -13.20 -17.24
N PRO A 76 -5.41 -12.83 -17.36
CA PRO A 76 -6.49 -13.36 -16.52
C PRO A 76 -6.63 -14.89 -16.61
N GLU A 77 -6.25 -15.50 -17.73
CA GLU A 77 -6.24 -16.94 -17.94
C GLU A 77 -5.19 -17.70 -17.11
N LYS A 78 -4.20 -17.00 -16.57
CA LYS A 78 -3.14 -17.59 -15.72
C LYS A 78 -3.47 -17.58 -14.24
N ILE A 79 -4.63 -17.05 -13.85
CA ILE A 79 -5.08 -17.05 -12.47
C ILE A 79 -5.46 -18.49 -12.09
N PRO A 80 -4.81 -19.09 -11.07
CA PRO A 80 -5.16 -20.44 -10.64
C PRO A 80 -6.54 -20.45 -9.96
N PRO A 81 -7.19 -21.62 -9.83
CA PRO A 81 -8.39 -21.73 -9.00
C PRO A 81 -8.09 -21.35 -7.54
N LEU A 82 -8.74 -20.29 -7.05
CA LEU A 82 -8.56 -19.79 -5.69
C LEU A 82 -9.79 -20.13 -4.83
N GLN A 83 -9.56 -20.67 -3.63
CA GLN A 83 -10.60 -20.84 -2.62
C GLN A 83 -10.56 -19.65 -1.67
N LEU A 84 -11.53 -18.75 -1.81
CA LEU A 84 -11.67 -17.58 -0.94
C LEU A 84 -12.58 -17.85 0.25
N SER A 85 -12.29 -17.18 1.35
CA SER A 85 -13.16 -17.14 2.52
C SER A 85 -14.50 -16.47 2.16
N PRO A 86 -15.62 -16.79 2.82
CA PRO A 86 -16.94 -16.24 2.49
C PRO A 86 -17.03 -14.72 2.52
N GLU A 87 -16.19 -14.07 3.33
CA GLU A 87 -16.12 -12.63 3.50
C GLU A 87 -15.37 -11.93 2.35
N ASN A 88 -14.64 -12.71 1.54
CA ASN A 88 -13.71 -12.21 0.54
C ASN A 88 -14.26 -12.38 -0.88
N GLN A 89 -14.09 -11.35 -1.70
CA GLN A 89 -14.46 -11.36 -3.11
C GLN A 89 -13.23 -11.03 -3.97
N LEU A 90 -13.14 -11.61 -5.16
CA LEU A 90 -12.09 -11.30 -6.13
C LEU A 90 -12.71 -10.78 -7.43
N PHE A 91 -12.29 -9.58 -7.81
CA PHE A 91 -12.60 -8.91 -9.06
C PHE A 91 -11.34 -8.89 -9.92
N VAL A 92 -11.36 -9.63 -11.02
CA VAL A 92 -10.27 -9.65 -12.00
C VAL A 92 -10.50 -8.57 -13.05
N ILE A 93 -9.53 -7.65 -13.18
CA ILE A 93 -9.63 -6.46 -14.04
C ILE A 93 -8.54 -6.53 -15.13
N PRO A 94 -8.90 -6.80 -16.40
CA PRO A 94 -7.94 -6.86 -17.49
C PRO A 94 -7.26 -5.51 -17.79
N VAL A 95 -5.95 -5.52 -18.04
CA VAL A 95 -5.14 -4.30 -18.29
C VAL A 95 -4.92 -4.00 -19.79
N HIS A 96 -4.90 -5.00 -20.68
CA HIS A 96 -4.58 -4.78 -22.10
C HIS A 96 -5.77 -4.83 -23.07
N ASN A 97 -6.93 -5.33 -22.64
CA ASN A 97 -8.10 -5.53 -23.50
C ASN A 97 -9.26 -4.54 -23.25
N ASP A 98 -9.06 -3.52 -22.41
CA ASP A 98 -10.08 -2.50 -22.18
C ASP A 98 -9.76 -1.22 -22.95
N SER A 99 -10.72 -0.73 -23.74
CA SER A 99 -10.59 0.57 -24.41
C SER A 99 -10.33 1.71 -23.41
N ARG A 100 -10.78 1.56 -22.15
CA ARG A 100 -10.50 2.49 -21.06
C ARG A 100 -9.01 2.66 -20.75
N TRP A 101 -8.15 1.70 -21.10
CA TRP A 101 -6.70 1.75 -20.83
C TRP A 101 -5.87 2.51 -21.87
N GLN A 102 -6.40 2.75 -23.06
CA GLN A 102 -5.65 3.46 -24.11
C GLN A 102 -5.37 4.92 -23.71
N ASP A 103 -6.26 5.50 -22.89
CA ASP A 103 -6.19 6.90 -22.45
C ASP A 103 -5.66 7.07 -21.00
N ILE A 104 -5.54 5.99 -20.22
CA ILE A 104 -5.04 6.05 -18.84
C ILE A 104 -3.51 6.03 -18.85
N PRO A 105 -2.82 7.00 -18.21
CA PRO A 105 -1.38 6.93 -18.04
C PRO A 105 -0.99 5.58 -17.41
N SER A 106 -0.02 4.87 -18.00
CA SER A 106 0.42 3.51 -17.60
C SER A 106 1.09 3.42 -16.21
N CYS A 107 0.75 4.33 -15.30
CA CYS A 107 1.23 4.44 -13.93
C CYS A 107 0.14 3.95 -12.98
N ARG A 108 0.52 3.07 -12.05
CA ARG A 108 -0.31 2.50 -10.98
C ARG A 108 -1.23 3.52 -10.30
N MET A 109 -0.67 4.67 -9.94
CA MET A 109 -1.38 5.73 -9.22
C MET A 109 -2.53 6.33 -10.05
N ALA A 110 -2.34 6.48 -11.37
CA ALA A 110 -3.40 7.01 -12.24
C ALA A 110 -4.59 6.05 -12.29
N ILE A 111 -4.29 4.75 -12.45
CA ILE A 111 -5.28 3.68 -12.53
C ILE A 111 -6.12 3.64 -11.27
N ILE A 112 -5.47 3.58 -10.10
CA ILE A 112 -6.17 3.56 -8.82
C ILE A 112 -7.08 4.79 -8.70
N SER A 113 -6.58 5.99 -9.04
CA SER A 113 -7.39 7.21 -8.95
C SER A 113 -8.63 7.19 -9.87
N CYS A 114 -8.52 6.63 -11.08
CA CYS A 114 -9.62 6.48 -12.02
C CYS A 114 -10.69 5.48 -11.53
N TYR A 115 -10.25 4.35 -10.96
CA TYR A 115 -11.15 3.34 -10.42
C TYR A 115 -11.81 3.78 -9.12
N ILE A 116 -11.12 4.56 -8.28
CA ILE A 116 -11.77 5.19 -7.14
C ILE A 116 -12.90 6.12 -7.61
N GLN A 117 -12.63 6.96 -8.61
CA GLN A 117 -13.61 7.93 -9.10
C GLN A 117 -14.83 7.26 -9.75
N SER A 118 -14.62 6.18 -10.50
CA SER A 118 -15.70 5.53 -11.26
C SER A 118 -16.41 4.42 -10.49
N TRP A 119 -15.74 3.76 -9.54
CA TRP A 119 -16.21 2.52 -8.94
C TRP A 119 -15.98 2.43 -7.42
N PHE A 120 -14.73 2.37 -6.95
CA PHE A 120 -14.44 1.94 -5.57
C PHE A 120 -15.06 2.84 -4.50
N ARG A 121 -15.23 4.14 -4.76
CA ARG A 121 -15.91 5.08 -3.83
C ARG A 121 -17.36 4.73 -3.51
N HIS A 122 -17.96 3.82 -4.27
CA HIS A 122 -19.34 3.37 -4.08
C HIS A 122 -19.42 1.96 -3.49
N GLU A 123 -18.29 1.25 -3.34
CA GLU A 123 -18.26 -0.15 -2.89
C GLU A 123 -17.52 -0.38 -1.59
N VAL A 124 -16.47 0.41 -1.31
CA VAL A 124 -15.60 0.17 -0.17
C VAL A 124 -15.41 1.45 0.65
N ASP A 125 -15.23 1.29 1.96
CA ASP A 125 -14.99 2.38 2.90
C ASP A 125 -13.49 2.74 2.96
N TYR A 126 -12.65 1.71 2.88
CA TYR A 126 -11.20 1.80 2.92
C TYR A 126 -10.59 1.11 1.71
N LEU A 127 -9.43 1.58 1.26
CA LEU A 127 -8.70 1.02 0.14
C LEU A 127 -7.22 0.90 0.49
N TYR A 128 -6.64 -0.26 0.23
CA TYR A 128 -5.20 -0.50 0.38
C TYR A 128 -4.60 -0.94 -0.94
N SER A 129 -3.43 -0.39 -1.27
CA SER A 129 -2.61 -0.83 -2.40
C SER A 129 -1.50 -1.71 -1.87
N LEU A 130 -1.47 -2.97 -2.30
CA LEU A 130 -0.42 -3.93 -1.97
C LEU A 130 0.27 -4.41 -3.25
N ASP A 131 1.60 -4.48 -3.24
CA ASP A 131 2.34 -5.14 -4.31
C ASP A 131 2.03 -6.64 -4.33
N ILE A 132 1.97 -7.22 -5.53
CA ILE A 132 1.58 -8.62 -5.74
C ILE A 132 2.66 -9.61 -5.29
N ASP A 133 3.91 -9.18 -5.24
CA ASP A 133 5.05 -10.00 -4.80
C ASP A 133 5.20 -10.06 -3.28
N LEU A 134 4.26 -9.46 -2.54
CA LEU A 134 4.16 -9.62 -1.10
C LEU A 134 3.57 -10.98 -0.72
N GLN A 135 4.07 -11.56 0.37
CA GLN A 135 3.46 -12.71 1.02
C GLN A 135 3.20 -12.39 2.48
N LEU A 136 1.93 -12.48 2.90
CA LEU A 136 1.56 -12.24 4.29
C LEU A 136 1.94 -13.46 5.14
N LEU A 137 2.75 -13.25 6.16
CA LEU A 137 3.21 -14.31 7.07
C LEU A 137 2.42 -14.35 8.39
N ALA A 138 1.73 -13.26 8.72
CA ALA A 138 0.98 -13.08 9.94
C ALA A 138 -0.24 -12.17 9.70
N HIS A 139 -1.10 -12.09 10.71
CA HIS A 139 -2.35 -11.32 10.66
C HIS A 139 -2.08 -9.83 10.42
N VAL A 140 -2.81 -9.26 9.46
CA VAL A 140 -2.88 -7.83 9.18
C VAL A 140 -4.34 -7.43 9.38
N GLY A 141 -4.67 -6.91 10.55
CA GLY A 141 -6.03 -6.72 11.01
C GLY A 141 -6.52 -5.27 10.96
N VAL A 142 -7.68 -5.04 11.56
CA VAL A 142 -8.32 -3.72 11.61
C VAL A 142 -7.48 -2.64 12.32
N GLU A 143 -6.37 -3.02 12.96
CA GLU A 143 -5.39 -2.06 13.45
C GLU A 143 -4.75 -1.21 12.34
N ILE A 144 -4.84 -1.61 11.07
CA ILE A 144 -4.34 -0.78 9.97
C ILE A 144 -5.35 0.29 9.54
N ILE A 145 -6.61 0.21 9.96
CA ILE A 145 -7.70 1.05 9.46
C ILE A 145 -7.60 2.47 10.01
N ASP A 146 -7.41 3.43 9.10
CA ASP A 146 -7.35 4.86 9.40
C ASP A 146 -7.58 5.71 8.14
N ALA A 147 -7.66 7.03 8.29
CA ALA A 147 -7.88 7.95 7.18
C ALA A 147 -6.76 7.89 6.13
N LEU A 148 -5.49 7.98 6.55
CA LEU A 148 -4.31 7.91 5.67
C LEU A 148 -3.22 7.08 6.33
N VAL A 149 -2.85 5.97 5.69
CA VAL A 149 -1.99 4.92 6.24
C VAL A 149 -0.76 4.75 5.38
N ALA A 150 0.41 4.81 6.00
CA ALA A 150 1.69 4.63 5.33
C ALA A 150 2.56 3.60 6.05
N THR A 151 3.29 2.77 5.30
CA THR A 151 4.18 1.75 5.87
C THR A 151 5.62 2.22 5.84
N ILE A 152 6.30 2.16 6.99
CA ILE A 152 7.72 2.51 7.12
C ILE A 152 8.54 1.44 6.37
N SER A 153 9.43 1.88 5.48
CA SER A 153 10.31 0.97 4.75
C SER A 153 11.32 0.31 5.68
N SER A 154 11.55 -1.00 5.49
CA SER A 154 12.57 -1.77 6.19
C SER A 154 13.99 -1.21 5.99
N TRP A 155 14.22 -0.45 4.91
CA TRP A 155 15.50 0.18 4.57
C TRP A 155 15.99 1.14 5.66
N GLN A 156 15.07 1.73 6.43
CA GLN A 156 15.43 2.66 7.52
C GLN A 156 15.93 1.95 8.78
N VAL A 157 15.65 0.66 8.90
CA VAL A 157 15.89 -0.12 10.13
C VAL A 157 17.01 -1.16 9.94
N THR A 158 17.40 -1.48 8.69
CA THR A 158 18.52 -2.39 8.41
C THR A 158 19.90 -1.73 8.60
N PRO A 159 20.84 -2.38 9.34
CA PRO A 159 22.16 -1.81 9.65
C PRO A 159 23.02 -1.47 8.42
N GLN A 160 22.94 -2.25 7.33
CA GLN A 160 23.78 -2.06 6.13
C GLN A 160 23.48 -0.74 5.38
N HIS A 161 22.26 -0.20 5.54
CA HIS A 161 21.84 1.04 4.89
C HIS A 161 21.98 2.28 5.79
N ARG A 162 22.21 2.11 7.10
CA ARG A 162 22.75 3.20 7.92
C ARG A 162 24.13 3.66 7.47
N ASP A 163 24.90 2.84 6.75
CA ASP A 163 26.19 3.28 6.21
C ASP A 163 26.08 3.76 4.74
N LYS A 164 25.20 3.16 3.92
CA LYS A 164 24.97 3.60 2.53
C LYS A 164 24.16 4.90 2.40
N ALA A 165 23.25 5.19 3.33
CA ALA A 165 22.58 6.50 3.40
C ALA A 165 23.56 7.63 3.78
N TYR A 166 24.75 7.28 4.28
CA TYR A 166 25.79 8.20 4.73
C TYR A 166 26.99 8.29 3.76
N GLY A 167 26.94 7.58 2.61
CA GLY A 167 28.05 7.49 1.65
C GLY A 167 27.93 8.36 0.40
N THR A 168 28.57 9.53 0.44
CA THR A 168 29.23 10.22 -0.70
C THR A 168 28.42 10.50 -1.97
N ARG A 169 27.54 11.51 -1.92
CA ARG A 169 27.42 12.49 -3.02
C ARG A 169 27.00 13.84 -2.44
N SER A 170 27.90 14.81 -2.55
CA SER A 170 27.73 16.19 -2.10
C SER A 170 26.41 16.77 -2.62
N GLY A 171 25.42 16.92 -1.72
CA GLY A 171 24.15 17.57 -2.03
C GLY A 171 22.86 16.92 -1.50
N SER A 172 22.89 15.80 -0.78
CA SER A 172 21.67 15.25 -0.14
C SER A 172 21.55 15.71 1.32
N PRO A 173 20.48 16.41 1.74
CA PRO A 173 20.10 16.46 3.15
C PRO A 173 19.51 15.09 3.49
N ALA A 174 19.66 14.46 4.65
CA ALA A 174 20.34 14.73 5.91
C ALA A 174 20.22 13.41 6.71
N ALA A 175 20.81 13.33 7.91
CA ALA A 175 20.16 12.57 8.97
C ALA A 175 18.68 12.97 8.95
N THR A 176 17.74 12.04 8.74
CA THR A 176 16.31 12.37 8.74
C THR A 176 16.05 13.16 10.02
N PRO A 177 15.67 14.45 9.92
CA PRO A 177 15.29 15.24 11.09
C PRO A 177 14.31 14.45 11.93
N GLU A 178 14.35 14.62 13.25
CA GLU A 178 13.41 13.94 14.16
C GLU A 178 11.98 13.97 13.59
N GLY A 179 11.39 12.80 13.36
CA GLY A 179 10.06 12.67 12.76
C GLY A 179 9.98 12.61 11.24
N GLN A 180 11.07 12.32 10.52
CA GLN A 180 11.02 11.98 9.10
C GLN A 180 11.19 10.47 8.87
N PHE A 181 10.16 9.86 8.28
CA PHE A 181 10.17 8.45 7.87
C PHE A 181 10.24 8.37 6.34
N TYR A 182 10.74 7.24 5.86
CA TYR A 182 10.72 6.86 4.46
C TYR A 182 9.73 5.71 4.31
N TYR A 183 8.75 5.92 3.45
CA TYR A 183 7.62 5.03 3.29
C TYR A 183 7.79 4.18 2.04
N THR A 184 7.41 2.91 2.12
CA THR A 184 7.38 2.03 0.95
C THR A 184 6.13 2.29 0.10
N ALA A 185 6.26 2.20 -1.23
CA ALA A 185 5.11 2.18 -2.13
C ALA A 185 4.42 0.81 -2.25
N SER A 186 4.98 -0.24 -1.62
CA SER A 186 4.46 -1.60 -1.67
C SER A 186 3.27 -1.84 -0.77
N PHE A 187 3.08 -1.02 0.27
CA PHE A 187 1.92 -1.13 1.14
C PHE A 187 1.53 0.24 1.72
N TYR A 188 0.42 0.79 1.23
CA TYR A 188 -0.20 2.01 1.75
C TYR A 188 -1.72 1.93 1.57
N GLY A 189 -2.45 2.84 2.21
CA GLY A 189 -3.90 2.89 2.05
C GLY A 189 -4.57 3.90 2.95
N GLY A 190 -5.84 3.66 3.24
CA GLY A 190 -6.64 4.49 4.12
C GLY A 190 -8.07 4.60 3.62
N SER A 191 -8.78 5.66 4.04
CA SER A 191 -10.11 5.95 3.52
C SER A 191 -10.06 6.19 2.01
N VAL A 192 -11.12 5.82 1.29
CA VAL A 192 -11.15 5.99 -0.18
C VAL A 192 -10.88 7.44 -0.60
N ALA A 193 -11.37 8.42 0.16
CA ALA A 193 -11.15 9.84 -0.11
C ALA A 193 -9.67 10.24 -0.04
N GLU A 194 -8.96 9.82 1.00
CA GLU A 194 -7.53 10.13 1.18
C GLU A 194 -6.66 9.40 0.14
N VAL A 195 -6.99 8.15 -0.16
CA VAL A 195 -6.28 7.38 -1.19
C VAL A 195 -6.50 7.99 -2.58
N TYR A 196 -7.69 8.54 -2.84
CA TYR A 196 -7.95 9.29 -4.08
C TYR A 196 -7.02 10.50 -4.21
N GLU A 197 -6.94 11.35 -3.19
CA GLU A 197 -6.09 12.55 -3.25
C GLU A 197 -4.60 12.20 -3.34
N LEU A 198 -4.14 11.19 -2.60
CA LEU A 198 -2.77 10.69 -2.68
C LEU A 198 -2.43 10.20 -4.08
N THR A 199 -3.23 9.29 -4.63
CA THR A 199 -2.94 8.65 -5.92
C THR A 199 -3.06 9.67 -7.07
N ARG A 200 -4.03 10.58 -7.00
CA ARG A 200 -4.18 11.68 -7.95
C ARG A 200 -3.03 12.69 -7.89
N ALA A 201 -2.51 13.01 -6.71
CA ALA A 201 -1.35 13.88 -6.58
C ALA A 201 -0.07 13.21 -7.11
N CYS A 202 0.15 11.95 -6.77
CA CYS A 202 1.30 11.18 -7.23
C CYS A 202 1.27 10.97 -8.75
N SER A 203 0.10 10.68 -9.33
CA SER A 203 -0.03 10.50 -10.78
C SER A 203 0.29 11.78 -11.54
N ARG A 204 -0.17 12.95 -11.09
CA ARG A 204 0.21 14.26 -11.66
C ARG A 204 1.72 14.48 -11.61
N GLY A 205 2.37 14.14 -10.50
CA GLY A 205 3.82 14.26 -10.35
C GLY A 205 4.59 13.39 -11.35
N VAL A 206 4.18 12.13 -11.50
CA VAL A 206 4.74 11.19 -12.48
C VAL A 206 4.59 11.71 -13.92
N MET A 207 3.41 12.24 -14.26
CA MET A 207 3.18 12.80 -15.60
C MET A 207 4.10 13.99 -15.90
N GLN A 208 4.27 14.89 -14.93
CA GLN A 208 5.17 16.04 -15.08
C GLN A 208 6.64 15.62 -15.23
N ASP A 209 7.08 14.58 -14.52
CA ASP A 209 8.44 14.05 -14.67
C ASP A 209 8.63 13.42 -16.06
N ARG A 210 7.63 12.70 -16.56
CA ARG A 210 7.63 12.11 -17.90
C ARG A 210 7.70 13.19 -19.00
N GLU A 211 6.94 14.27 -18.88
CA GLU A 211 6.97 15.41 -19.81
C GLU A 211 8.35 16.08 -19.85
N LYS A 212 9.09 16.05 -18.74
CA LYS A 212 10.45 16.59 -18.62
C LYS A 212 11.55 15.61 -19.05
N GLY A 213 11.19 14.41 -19.54
CA GLY A 213 12.14 13.37 -19.95
C GLY A 213 12.88 12.69 -18.79
N LEU A 214 12.37 12.78 -17.56
CA LEU A 214 12.95 12.09 -16.41
C LEU A 214 12.52 10.60 -16.45
N GLY A 215 13.49 9.69 -16.38
CA GLY A 215 13.28 8.24 -16.55
C GLY A 215 12.39 7.59 -15.50
N ALA A 216 11.69 6.51 -15.87
CA ALA A 216 10.54 5.91 -15.16
C ALA A 216 10.85 5.11 -13.87
N GLY A 217 12.11 4.84 -13.52
CA GLY A 217 12.47 4.00 -12.37
C GLY A 217 12.21 4.68 -11.02
N GLY A 218 11.47 4.02 -10.12
CA GLY A 218 11.29 4.45 -8.72
C GLY A 218 10.46 5.73 -8.50
N GLN A 219 9.76 6.22 -9.53
CA GLN A 219 9.04 7.50 -9.45
C GLN A 219 7.87 7.48 -8.46
N HIS A 220 7.14 6.37 -8.37
CA HIS A 220 5.92 6.31 -7.54
C HIS A 220 6.24 6.43 -6.05
N GLU A 221 7.29 5.75 -5.57
CA GLU A 221 7.71 5.83 -4.18
C GLU A 221 8.25 7.21 -3.81
N ARG A 222 8.98 7.86 -4.72
CA ARG A 222 9.44 9.24 -4.53
C ARG A 222 8.25 10.21 -4.40
N HIS A 223 7.28 10.12 -5.29
CA HIS A 223 6.08 10.98 -5.25
C HIS A 223 5.21 10.68 -4.03
N LEU A 224 5.09 9.41 -3.63
CA LEU A 224 4.43 9.00 -2.39
C LEU A 224 5.08 9.65 -1.16
N ASN A 225 6.41 9.52 -1.02
CA ASN A 225 7.14 10.12 0.09
C ASN A 225 7.03 11.65 0.11
N LYS A 226 7.09 12.29 -1.06
CA LYS A 226 6.87 13.74 -1.21
C LYS A 226 5.46 14.13 -0.75
N TYR A 227 4.44 13.37 -1.12
CA TYR A 227 3.06 13.60 -0.71
C TYR A 227 2.90 13.49 0.81
N LEU A 228 3.42 12.40 1.40
CA LEU A 228 3.32 12.11 2.84
C LEU A 228 4.13 13.06 3.73
N LEU A 229 5.14 13.74 3.17
CA LEU A 229 5.83 14.82 3.85
C LEU A 229 4.93 16.05 4.05
N GLN A 230 4.05 16.32 3.08
CA GLN A 230 3.11 17.45 3.10
C GLN A 230 1.78 17.09 3.77
N HIS A 231 1.36 15.83 3.65
CA HIS A 231 0.11 15.29 4.19
C HIS A 231 0.45 14.17 5.16
N ARG A 232 0.54 14.51 6.44
CA ARG A 232 1.01 13.58 7.47
C ARG A 232 0.03 12.39 7.59
N PRO A 233 0.50 11.13 7.48
CA PRO A 233 -0.38 9.98 7.65
C PRO A 233 -0.94 9.94 9.07
N THR A 234 -2.22 9.59 9.19
CA THR A 234 -2.91 9.45 10.47
C THR A 234 -2.52 8.16 11.18
N ARG A 235 -1.92 7.20 10.46
CA ARG A 235 -1.38 5.97 11.00
C ARG A 235 -0.15 5.51 10.24
N LEU A 236 0.85 5.04 10.98
CA LEU A 236 2.06 4.45 10.39
C LEU A 236 2.10 2.96 10.71
N LEU A 237 2.39 2.14 9.73
CA LEU A 237 2.69 0.73 9.93
C LEU A 237 4.20 0.57 10.12
N SER A 238 4.59 -0.19 11.14
CA SER A 238 5.99 -0.52 11.35
C SER A 238 6.54 -1.40 10.21
N PRO A 239 7.86 -1.61 10.15
CA PRO A 239 8.46 -2.61 9.25
C PRO A 239 8.00 -4.06 9.49
N GLU A 240 7.21 -4.36 10.53
CA GLU A 240 6.58 -5.68 10.67
C GLU A 240 5.55 -5.94 9.56
N TYR A 241 4.99 -4.87 8.96
CA TYR A 241 4.01 -4.95 7.87
C TYR A 241 4.64 -4.94 6.48
N TYR A 242 5.93 -4.61 6.36
CA TYR A 242 6.70 -4.73 5.13
C TYR A 242 8.16 -5.01 5.46
N TRP A 243 8.62 -6.20 5.07
CA TRP A 243 9.99 -6.64 5.28
C TRP A 243 10.57 -7.21 4.00
N ASP A 244 11.54 -6.50 3.44
CA ASP A 244 12.32 -6.96 2.31
C ASP A 244 13.52 -7.79 2.79
N THR A 245 13.52 -9.08 2.43
CA THR A 245 14.52 -10.07 2.83
C THR A 245 15.79 -10.05 1.98
N GLU A 246 15.79 -9.34 0.85
CA GLU A 246 16.95 -9.21 -0.04
C GLU A 246 17.87 -8.03 0.34
N LEU A 247 17.56 -7.36 1.46
CA LEU A 247 18.33 -6.25 2.05
C LEU A 247 19.50 -6.66 2.95
#